data_AF-A0A6M1KSQ0-F1
#
_entry.id   AF-A0A6M1KSQ0-F1
#
_cell.length_a   1.000
_cell.length_b   1.000
_cell.length_c   1.000
_cell.angle_alpha   90.00
_cell.angle_beta   90.00
_cell.angle_gamma   90.00
#
_symmetry.space_group_name_H-M   'P 1'
#
loop_
_entity.id
_entity.type
_entity.pdbx_description
1 polymer ?
#
loop_
_entity_poly.entity_id
_entity_poly.type
_entity_poly.pdbx_seq_one_letter_code
_entity_poly.pdbx_strand_id
1 'polypeptide(L)'
;MRTARRRTTLLATTASATAALLAAGVLTAVTAHAAAGCQVNYSVAGEWPGGFTGNVVVTNLGDPISGWTLRWSYSAGQQVVSPWNATISQSGSQVTATNVAYNGNIPTNGNVSFGFNGSWNNSSNPAPTSFTLNGVSCTGGVTPTTPGGTTPPPTTTPPTTPPPTTPPPGPVPTGLVGWATQNGGTTGGGNASSTTVTSESALRSAVSSSSAAVIRVSGTISCSGMLSVGSNKSILGVGSSATISGCGFNINGSRNVIIRNINFRNWNDDAINVQESATNVWVDHNSFTNGYDGAVDIKRGSDYITVSWNRVFNHDKSMLLGHSDNNSSQDRGHLRVTYHHNWFDGSGSRHPRVRFGNPVHVFNNYYYNNDYGVASTMGAGVLVEGNYFESVDDPTLVGYAASGPGTLVQRNNHFVNSGSPQSSGSVASIPYSYSLTSASQVKSVVTNGAGTGKIGL
;
A
#
# COMPACT_ATOMS: atom_id res chain seq x y z
N MET A 1 -39.82 14.14 -83.01
CA MET A 1 -39.45 13.07 -83.99
C MET A 1 -38.83 11.94 -83.18
N ARG A 2 -39.60 10.92 -82.77
CA ARG A 2 -39.84 9.66 -83.50
C ARG A 2 -38.57 9.06 -84.10
N THR A 3 -37.98 8.06 -83.43
CA THR A 3 -37.74 6.74 -84.06
C THR A 3 -37.50 5.63 -83.03
N ALA A 4 -38.36 4.62 -83.11
CA ALA A 4 -38.26 3.32 -82.49
C ALA A 4 -37.90 2.28 -83.56
N ARG A 5 -37.22 1.18 -83.19
CA ARG A 5 -37.39 -0.20 -83.73
C ARG A 5 -36.34 -1.12 -83.06
N ARG A 6 -36.74 -1.98 -82.12
CA ARG A 6 -37.22 -3.38 -82.30
C ARG A 6 -36.16 -4.34 -82.87
N ARG A 7 -35.77 -5.33 -82.08
CA ARG A 7 -35.91 -6.78 -82.42
C ARG A 7 -35.73 -7.68 -81.18
N THR A 8 -36.83 -8.34 -80.86
CA THR A 8 -37.01 -9.55 -80.05
C THR A 8 -36.23 -10.75 -80.61
N THR A 9 -35.75 -11.68 -79.77
CA THR A 9 -36.19 -13.10 -79.72
C THR A 9 -35.68 -13.76 -78.43
N LEU A 10 -36.58 -14.50 -77.78
CA LEU A 10 -36.42 -15.30 -76.57
C LEU A 10 -35.56 -16.56 -76.78
N LEU A 11 -34.85 -16.98 -75.73
CA LEU A 11 -34.75 -18.40 -75.36
C LEU A 11 -34.74 -18.50 -73.82
N ALA A 12 -35.71 -19.24 -73.31
CA ALA A 12 -35.93 -19.52 -71.90
C ALA A 12 -35.25 -20.84 -71.52
N THR A 13 -34.52 -20.85 -70.41
CA THR A 13 -34.31 -22.05 -69.58
C THR A 13 -34.26 -21.62 -68.11
N THR A 14 -35.11 -22.27 -67.33
CA THR A 14 -35.37 -22.10 -65.90
C THR A 14 -34.38 -22.86 -65.03
N ALA A 15 -33.90 -22.28 -63.92
CA ALA A 15 -33.69 -22.97 -62.64
C ALA A 15 -33.34 -21.99 -61.49
N SER A 16 -34.38 -21.67 -60.71
CA SER A 16 -34.48 -21.62 -59.23
C SER A 16 -33.44 -20.94 -58.32
N ALA A 17 -34.02 -20.05 -57.49
CA ALA A 17 -33.69 -19.70 -56.09
C ALA A 17 -32.40 -18.87 -55.85
N THR A 18 -32.38 -17.76 -55.11
CA THR A 18 -33.12 -17.35 -53.91
C THR A 18 -33.17 -15.82 -53.81
N ALA A 19 -34.29 -15.27 -53.32
CA ALA A 19 -34.48 -13.85 -53.05
C ALA A 19 -34.06 -13.48 -51.62
N ALA A 20 -33.40 -12.33 -51.44
CA ALA A 20 -33.32 -11.65 -50.16
C ALA A 20 -33.59 -10.15 -50.37
N LEU A 21 -34.76 -9.71 -49.93
CA LEU A 21 -35.20 -8.32 -49.87
C LEU A 21 -34.47 -7.59 -48.73
N LEU A 22 -33.82 -6.48 -49.07
CA LEU A 22 -33.28 -5.52 -48.12
C LEU A 22 -34.42 -4.62 -47.59
N ALA A 23 -34.90 -4.89 -46.38
CA ALA A 23 -35.71 -3.95 -45.62
C ALA A 23 -34.79 -3.18 -44.65
N ALA A 24 -34.52 -1.92 -44.97
CA ALA A 24 -33.80 -0.99 -44.09
C ALA A 24 -34.72 -0.52 -42.97
N GLY A 25 -34.66 -1.18 -41.81
CA GLY A 25 -35.20 -0.65 -40.56
C GLY A 25 -34.24 0.39 -39.99
N VAL A 26 -34.70 1.63 -39.86
CA VAL A 26 -33.99 2.69 -39.11
C VAL A 26 -34.03 2.31 -37.63
N LEU A 27 -33.00 1.61 -37.17
CA LEU A 27 -32.74 1.42 -35.75
C LEU A 27 -32.17 2.74 -35.22
N THR A 28 -32.93 3.44 -34.38
CA THR A 28 -32.34 4.40 -33.45
C THR A 28 -31.29 3.63 -32.64
N ALA A 29 -30.02 3.94 -32.86
CA ALA A 29 -28.93 3.37 -32.08
C ALA A 29 -29.10 3.84 -30.63
N VAL A 30 -29.77 3.02 -29.81
CA VAL A 30 -29.48 3.01 -28.38
C VAL A 30 -28.05 2.50 -28.29
N THR A 31 -27.12 3.41 -28.00
CA THR A 31 -25.75 3.03 -27.65
C THR A 31 -25.86 2.09 -26.46
N ALA A 32 -25.66 0.80 -26.71
CA ALA A 32 -25.44 -0.18 -25.67
C ALA A 32 -24.16 0.24 -24.93
N HIS A 33 -24.29 0.86 -23.76
CA HIS A 33 -23.15 1.07 -22.88
C HIS A 33 -22.65 -0.30 -22.43
N ALA A 34 -21.48 -0.69 -22.94
CA ALA A 34 -20.72 -1.83 -22.48
C ALA A 34 -20.38 -1.67 -20.98
N ALA A 35 -20.24 -2.81 -20.29
CA ALA A 35 -20.25 -2.98 -18.83
C ALA A 35 -19.60 -1.83 -18.03
N ALA A 36 -20.42 -0.89 -17.55
CA ALA A 36 -19.99 0.18 -16.66
C ALA A 36 -19.95 -0.33 -15.21
N GLY A 37 -18.84 -0.97 -14.85
CA GLY A 37 -18.45 -1.06 -13.45
C GLY A 37 -17.95 0.31 -13.01
N CYS A 38 -18.52 0.90 -11.98
CA CYS A 38 -17.89 2.01 -11.28
C CYS A 38 -17.83 1.67 -9.80
N GLN A 39 -16.87 2.28 -9.12
CA GLN A 39 -16.73 2.22 -7.67
C GLN A 39 -16.75 3.64 -7.14
N VAL A 40 -17.59 3.90 -6.13
CA VAL A 40 -17.60 5.19 -5.42
C VAL A 40 -17.17 4.97 -3.99
N ASN A 41 -16.17 5.75 -3.57
CA ASN A 41 -15.79 5.87 -2.17
C ASN A 41 -16.31 7.22 -1.65
N TYR A 42 -17.28 7.16 -0.74
CA TYR A 42 -17.80 8.32 -0.02
C TYR A 42 -17.31 8.26 1.43
N SER A 43 -16.77 9.37 1.94
CA SER A 43 -16.35 9.48 3.34
C SER A 43 -16.77 10.81 3.94
N VAL A 44 -17.03 10.82 5.24
CA VAL A 44 -17.18 12.03 6.04
C VAL A 44 -15.82 12.32 6.68
N ALA A 45 -15.12 13.33 6.17
CA ALA A 45 -13.76 13.68 6.60
C ALA A 45 -13.73 14.36 7.98
N GLY A 46 -14.84 14.97 8.37
CA GLY A 46 -15.04 15.58 9.67
C GLY A 46 -16.51 15.98 9.84
N GLU A 47 -16.98 15.99 11.08
CA GLU A 47 -18.34 16.42 11.43
C GLU A 47 -18.32 17.28 12.69
N TRP A 48 -19.26 18.22 12.77
CA TRP A 48 -19.43 19.15 13.88
C TRP A 48 -20.93 19.46 14.05
N PRO A 49 -21.34 20.13 15.15
CA PRO A 49 -22.72 20.50 15.33
C PRO A 49 -23.26 21.33 14.14
N GLY A 50 -24.20 20.76 13.39
CA GLY A 50 -24.88 21.35 12.24
C GLY A 50 -24.16 21.18 10.89
N GLY A 51 -22.96 20.60 10.84
CA GLY A 51 -22.21 20.48 9.58
C GLY A 51 -21.26 19.29 9.49
N PHE A 52 -20.83 18.99 8.27
CA PHE A 52 -19.85 17.94 7.99
C PHE A 52 -19.11 18.22 6.67
N THR A 53 -17.96 17.58 6.48
CA THR A 53 -17.22 17.59 5.22
C THR A 53 -17.32 16.22 4.56
N GLY A 54 -17.86 16.16 3.35
CA GLY A 54 -17.96 14.94 2.53
C GLY A 54 -16.89 14.91 1.43
N ASN A 55 -16.23 13.77 1.28
CA ASN A 55 -15.27 13.50 0.20
C ASN A 55 -15.77 12.33 -0.65
N VAL A 56 -15.71 12.47 -1.97
CA VAL A 56 -16.18 11.48 -2.95
C VAL A 56 -15.09 11.18 -3.97
N VAL A 57 -14.76 9.91 -4.14
CA VAL A 57 -13.87 9.41 -5.20
C VAL A 57 -14.66 8.47 -6.10
N VAL A 58 -14.66 8.72 -7.39
CA VAL A 58 -15.30 7.87 -8.41
C VAL A 58 -14.22 7.20 -9.23
N THR A 59 -14.17 5.87 -9.22
CA THR A 59 -13.31 5.06 -10.08
C THR A 59 -14.13 4.47 -11.22
N ASN A 60 -13.68 4.69 -12.45
CA ASN A 60 -14.26 4.07 -13.63
C ASN A 60 -13.62 2.69 -13.84
N LEU A 61 -14.40 1.61 -13.75
CA LEU A 61 -13.94 0.24 -14.04
C LEU A 61 -14.39 -0.23 -15.43
N GLY A 62 -15.16 0.58 -16.16
CA GLY A 62 -15.61 0.31 -17.53
C GLY A 62 -14.79 1.07 -18.57
N ASP A 63 -15.37 1.23 -19.76
CA ASP A 63 -14.77 2.00 -20.86
C ASP A 63 -14.48 3.45 -20.46
N PRO A 64 -13.46 4.12 -21.06
CA PRO A 64 -13.14 5.51 -20.74
C PRO A 64 -14.36 6.44 -20.84
N ILE A 65 -14.55 7.27 -19.81
CA ILE A 65 -15.67 8.21 -19.70
C ILE A 65 -15.18 9.61 -20.09
N SER A 66 -15.95 10.31 -20.92
CA SER A 66 -15.77 11.74 -21.20
C SER A 66 -17.04 12.49 -20.79
N GLY A 67 -16.94 13.20 -19.67
CA GLY A 67 -18.07 13.78 -18.94
C GLY A 67 -18.71 12.79 -17.97
N TRP A 68 -18.85 13.17 -16.71
CA TRP A 68 -19.43 12.33 -15.69
C TRP A 68 -20.51 13.04 -14.89
N THR A 69 -21.55 12.28 -14.55
CA THR A 69 -22.65 12.65 -13.68
C THR A 69 -22.81 11.56 -12.62
N LEU A 70 -22.55 11.91 -11.37
CA LEU A 70 -22.77 11.04 -10.23
C LEU A 70 -24.06 11.42 -9.51
N ARG A 71 -24.90 10.43 -9.18
CA ARG A 71 -26.09 10.64 -8.35
C ARG A 71 -26.10 9.74 -7.14
N TRP A 72 -26.61 10.26 -6.02
CA TRP A 72 -26.91 9.50 -4.80
C TRP A 72 -28.11 10.11 -4.07
N SER A 73 -28.50 9.50 -2.96
CA SER A 73 -29.54 10.06 -2.10
C SER A 73 -29.16 9.97 -0.63
N TYR A 74 -29.47 11.03 0.12
CA TYR A 74 -29.34 11.07 1.57
C TYR A 74 -30.57 10.48 2.27
N SER A 75 -30.36 9.84 3.41
CA SER A 75 -31.43 9.17 4.17
C SER A 75 -31.82 9.88 5.46
N ALA A 76 -31.04 10.86 5.94
CA ALA A 76 -31.25 11.50 7.24
C ALA A 76 -31.32 13.04 7.16
N GLY A 77 -31.76 13.57 6.02
CA GLY A 77 -31.99 15.01 5.85
C GLY A 77 -30.75 15.85 5.58
N GLN A 78 -29.61 15.23 5.25
CA GLN A 78 -28.39 15.97 4.93
C GLN A 78 -28.54 16.84 3.67
N GLN A 79 -27.90 18.01 3.67
CA GLN A 79 -27.88 18.93 2.53
C GLN A 79 -26.45 19.32 2.17
N VAL A 80 -26.11 19.32 0.88
CA VAL A 80 -24.85 19.86 0.37
C VAL A 80 -24.90 21.38 0.38
N VAL A 81 -23.88 22.04 0.95
CA VAL A 81 -23.84 23.50 1.12
C VAL A 81 -22.78 24.14 0.22
N SER A 82 -21.55 23.64 0.24
CA SER A 82 -20.44 24.26 -0.49
C SER A 82 -19.55 23.20 -1.14
N PRO A 83 -19.72 22.91 -2.44
CA PRO A 83 -18.92 21.93 -3.16
C PRO A 83 -17.65 22.51 -3.78
N TRP A 84 -16.66 21.65 -4.02
CA TRP A 84 -15.46 21.93 -4.82
C TRP A 84 -15.12 20.75 -5.72
N ASN A 85 -14.42 21.02 -6.83
CA ASN A 85 -14.04 20.04 -7.86
C ASN A 85 -15.23 19.30 -8.54
N ALA A 86 -16.46 19.73 -8.28
CA ALA A 86 -17.69 19.28 -8.93
C ALA A 86 -18.75 20.39 -8.88
N THR A 87 -19.66 20.39 -9.84
CA THR A 87 -20.90 21.17 -9.73
C THR A 87 -21.97 20.28 -9.12
N ILE A 88 -22.53 20.66 -7.96
CA ILE A 88 -23.51 19.83 -7.24
C ILE A 88 -24.84 20.55 -7.14
N SER A 89 -25.92 19.83 -7.45
CA SER A 89 -27.30 20.23 -7.21
C SER A 89 -28.01 19.19 -6.36
N GLN A 90 -28.93 19.63 -5.50
CA GLN A 90 -29.71 18.76 -4.64
C GLN A 90 -31.19 19.14 -4.66
N SER A 91 -32.05 18.13 -4.77
CA SER A 91 -33.51 18.27 -4.66
C SER A 91 -34.03 17.24 -3.66
N GLY A 92 -34.53 17.74 -2.52
CA GLY A 92 -34.88 16.89 -1.39
C GLY A 92 -33.68 16.07 -0.92
N SER A 93 -33.81 14.74 -0.97
CA SER A 93 -32.73 13.80 -0.63
C SER A 93 -31.79 13.50 -1.80
N GLN A 94 -32.17 13.77 -3.05
CA GLN A 94 -31.41 13.37 -4.23
C GLN A 94 -30.34 14.41 -4.58
N VAL A 95 -29.10 13.96 -4.71
CA VAL A 95 -27.96 14.79 -5.08
C VAL A 95 -27.45 14.37 -6.47
N THR A 96 -27.14 15.36 -7.31
CA THR A 96 -26.49 15.19 -8.61
C THR A 96 -25.22 16.02 -8.66
N ALA A 97 -24.07 15.36 -8.85
CA ALA A 97 -22.76 15.99 -9.05
C ALA A 97 -22.28 15.78 -10.49
N THR A 98 -21.78 16.82 -11.14
CA THR A 98 -21.18 16.75 -12.49
C THR A 98 -19.76 17.29 -12.51
N ASN A 99 -18.98 16.84 -13.49
CA ASN A 99 -17.62 17.29 -13.69
C ASN A 99 -17.51 18.81 -13.91
N VAL A 100 -16.38 19.37 -13.53
CA VAL A 100 -15.94 20.72 -13.94
C VAL A 100 -15.04 20.60 -15.18
N ALA A 101 -14.60 21.74 -15.73
CA ALA A 101 -13.96 21.79 -17.05
C ALA A 101 -12.71 20.90 -17.20
N TYR A 102 -11.92 20.71 -16.12
CA TYR A 102 -10.64 20.01 -16.19
C TYR A 102 -10.69 18.52 -15.78
N ASN A 103 -11.80 18.04 -15.21
CA ASN A 103 -11.87 16.67 -14.65
C ASN A 103 -12.98 15.81 -15.28
N GLY A 104 -13.42 16.15 -16.49
CA GLY A 104 -14.44 15.39 -17.21
C GLY A 104 -13.99 14.02 -17.73
N ASN A 105 -12.69 13.84 -17.99
CA ASN A 105 -12.17 12.60 -18.55
C ASN A 105 -11.72 11.64 -17.44
N ILE A 106 -12.30 10.44 -17.41
CA ILE A 106 -11.90 9.35 -16.51
C ILE A 106 -11.56 8.12 -17.37
N PRO A 107 -10.27 7.79 -17.59
CA PRO A 107 -9.91 6.58 -18.32
C PRO A 107 -10.38 5.32 -17.58
N THR A 108 -10.36 4.17 -18.24
CA THR A 108 -10.56 2.87 -17.58
C THR A 108 -9.54 2.71 -16.45
N ASN A 109 -10.02 2.29 -15.28
CA ASN A 109 -9.30 2.25 -13.99
C ASN A 109 -8.79 3.62 -13.49
N GLY A 110 -9.15 4.71 -14.16
CA GLY A 110 -8.92 6.07 -13.69
C GLY A 110 -9.92 6.48 -12.62
N ASN A 111 -9.60 7.57 -11.91
CA ASN A 111 -10.48 8.13 -10.90
C ASN A 111 -10.61 9.65 -11.01
N VAL A 112 -11.70 10.17 -10.43
CA VAL A 112 -11.89 11.59 -10.14
C VAL A 112 -12.33 11.77 -8.69
N SER A 113 -11.90 12.86 -8.06
CA SER A 113 -12.22 13.17 -6.67
C SER A 113 -12.81 14.56 -6.53
N PHE A 114 -13.83 14.69 -5.70
CA PHE A 114 -14.43 15.97 -5.33
C PHE A 114 -14.89 15.94 -3.87
N GLY A 115 -15.22 17.11 -3.33
CA GLY A 115 -15.70 17.21 -1.95
C GLY A 115 -16.68 18.34 -1.76
N PHE A 116 -17.27 18.42 -0.57
CA PHE A 116 -18.19 19.48 -0.19
C PHE A 116 -18.30 19.60 1.33
N ASN A 117 -18.67 20.79 1.80
CA ASN A 117 -19.27 20.95 3.12
C ASN A 117 -20.78 20.76 3.02
N GLY A 118 -21.36 20.02 3.95
CA GLY A 118 -22.79 19.77 4.07
C GLY A 118 -23.32 20.12 5.46
N SER A 119 -24.65 20.13 5.59
CA SER A 119 -25.37 20.30 6.85
C SER A 119 -26.15 19.04 7.21
N TRP A 120 -26.37 18.84 8.51
CA TRP A 120 -27.12 17.71 9.06
C TRP A 120 -27.83 18.11 10.37
N ASN A 121 -28.70 17.25 10.88
CA ASN A 121 -29.65 17.55 11.95
C ASN A 121 -29.14 17.25 13.38
N ASN A 122 -27.85 16.97 13.56
CA ASN A 122 -27.24 16.54 14.84
C ASN A 122 -27.77 15.23 15.44
N SER A 123 -28.58 14.45 14.70
CA SER A 123 -29.09 13.16 15.15
C SER A 123 -28.38 11.99 14.48
N SER A 124 -28.28 11.99 13.14
CA SER A 124 -27.57 10.95 12.40
C SER A 124 -27.06 11.48 11.06
N ASN A 125 -25.83 11.12 10.70
CA ASN A 125 -25.21 11.47 9.43
C ASN A 125 -24.72 10.22 8.66
N PRO A 126 -25.62 9.32 8.24
CA PRO A 126 -25.25 8.12 7.50
C PRO A 126 -24.71 8.48 6.11
N ALA A 127 -23.62 7.82 5.72
CA ALA A 127 -23.10 7.89 4.35
C ALA A 127 -24.12 7.29 3.35
N PRO A 128 -24.25 7.84 2.13
CA PRO A 128 -25.03 7.23 1.07
C PRO A 128 -24.45 5.87 0.68
N THR A 129 -25.32 4.89 0.44
CA THR A 129 -24.93 3.50 0.14
C THR A 129 -25.11 3.11 -1.33
N SER A 130 -25.69 4.00 -2.14
CA SER A 130 -25.98 3.73 -3.55
C SER A 130 -25.64 4.94 -4.41
N PHE A 131 -24.93 4.67 -5.49
CA PHE A 131 -24.48 5.67 -6.45
C PHE A 131 -24.76 5.20 -7.87
N THR A 132 -25.10 6.13 -8.75
CA THR A 132 -25.11 5.89 -10.20
C THR A 132 -24.15 6.83 -10.90
N LEU A 133 -23.29 6.30 -11.77
CA LEU A 133 -22.41 7.06 -12.66
C LEU A 133 -22.98 7.01 -14.07
N ASN A 134 -23.29 8.19 -14.64
CA ASN A 134 -23.90 8.31 -15.98
C ASN A 134 -25.16 7.45 -16.16
N GLY A 135 -25.94 7.29 -15.07
CA GLY A 135 -27.17 6.49 -15.06
C GLY A 135 -26.98 5.00 -14.79
N VAL A 136 -25.74 4.51 -14.64
CA VAL A 136 -25.43 3.11 -14.32
C VAL A 136 -25.07 2.96 -12.86
N SER A 137 -25.65 1.97 -12.17
CA SER A 137 -25.35 1.68 -10.76
C SER A 137 -23.90 1.26 -10.56
N CYS A 138 -23.22 1.87 -9.60
CA CYS A 138 -21.86 1.50 -9.22
C CYS A 138 -21.89 0.27 -8.31
N THR A 139 -21.47 -0.89 -8.83
CA THR A 139 -21.50 -2.19 -8.13
C THR A 139 -20.12 -2.69 -7.70
N GLY A 140 -19.04 -1.94 -7.93
CA GLY A 140 -17.70 -2.24 -7.39
C GLY A 140 -16.95 -3.42 -8.04
N GLY A 141 -17.43 -3.95 -9.16
CA GLY A 141 -16.71 -5.00 -9.91
C GLY A 141 -17.23 -5.15 -11.34
N VAL A 142 -16.31 -5.42 -12.28
CA VAL A 142 -16.66 -5.86 -13.63
C VAL A 142 -16.75 -7.38 -13.66
N THR A 143 -17.90 -7.92 -14.07
CA THR A 143 -17.98 -9.32 -14.52
C THR A 143 -17.65 -9.35 -16.02
N PRO A 144 -16.66 -10.11 -16.49
CA PRO A 144 -16.42 -10.26 -17.92
C PRO A 144 -17.56 -11.06 -18.56
N THR A 145 -18.31 -10.47 -19.49
CA THR A 145 -19.26 -11.21 -20.34
C THR A 145 -18.63 -11.54 -21.70
N THR A 146 -18.47 -12.82 -21.99
CA THR A 146 -18.41 -13.35 -23.37
C THR A 146 -19.74 -14.07 -23.67
N PRO A 147 -20.32 -13.97 -24.89
CA PRO A 147 -21.75 -14.15 -25.11
C PRO A 147 -22.21 -15.59 -25.42
N GLY A 148 -23.45 -15.89 -25.00
CA GLY A 148 -24.42 -16.61 -25.83
C GLY A 148 -24.72 -18.08 -25.48
N GLY A 149 -25.88 -18.33 -24.88
CA GLY A 149 -26.47 -19.66 -24.75
C GLY A 149 -27.76 -19.65 -23.94
N THR A 150 -28.90 -19.45 -24.61
CA THR A 150 -30.26 -19.29 -24.10
C THR A 150 -30.86 -20.57 -23.50
N THR A 151 -31.47 -20.50 -22.30
CA THR A 151 -32.71 -21.18 -21.86
C THR A 151 -33.16 -20.60 -20.49
N PRO A 152 -34.44 -20.24 -20.25
CA PRO A 152 -34.86 -19.63 -18.99
C PRO A 152 -35.02 -20.68 -17.86
N PRO A 153 -34.45 -20.46 -16.65
CA PRO A 153 -34.70 -21.33 -15.51
C PRO A 153 -35.88 -20.84 -14.63
N PRO A 154 -36.44 -21.71 -13.78
CA PRO A 154 -37.72 -21.52 -13.12
C PRO A 154 -37.66 -20.53 -11.95
N THR A 155 -38.83 -20.02 -11.58
CA THR A 155 -39.06 -19.12 -10.45
C THR A 155 -38.69 -19.80 -9.14
N THR A 156 -37.59 -19.37 -8.51
CA THR A 156 -37.22 -19.76 -7.14
C THR A 156 -37.43 -18.61 -6.16
N THR A 157 -37.85 -18.97 -4.96
CA THR A 157 -38.12 -18.09 -3.81
C THR A 157 -36.90 -17.25 -3.41
N PRO A 158 -37.10 -16.06 -2.80
CA PRO A 158 -36.03 -15.16 -2.41
C PRO A 158 -34.99 -15.83 -1.50
N PRO A 159 -33.68 -15.54 -1.68
CA PRO A 159 -32.62 -16.10 -0.85
C PRO A 159 -32.71 -15.52 0.57
N THR A 160 -32.71 -16.39 1.57
CA THR A 160 -32.71 -16.07 3.00
C THR A 160 -31.30 -15.78 3.56
N THR A 161 -30.33 -15.50 2.69
CA THR A 161 -28.93 -15.32 3.11
C THR A 161 -28.59 -13.83 3.21
N PRO A 162 -28.14 -13.32 4.38
CA PRO A 162 -27.73 -11.94 4.56
C PRO A 162 -26.62 -11.51 3.58
N PRO A 163 -26.56 -10.21 3.19
CA PRO A 163 -25.45 -9.65 2.40
C PRO A 163 -24.10 -9.84 3.11
N PRO A 164 -22.99 -10.00 2.37
CA PRO A 164 -21.67 -10.17 2.98
C PRO A 164 -21.30 -8.92 3.77
N THR A 165 -21.23 -9.05 5.08
CA THR A 165 -20.57 -8.06 5.94
C THR A 165 -19.10 -8.01 5.53
N THR A 166 -18.57 -6.82 5.22
CA THR A 166 -17.12 -6.62 5.15
C THR A 166 -16.55 -7.15 6.46
N PRO A 167 -15.65 -8.15 6.44
CA PRO A 167 -15.06 -8.64 7.66
C PRO A 167 -14.44 -7.44 8.41
N PRO A 168 -14.46 -7.42 9.75
CA PRO A 168 -13.59 -6.53 10.51
C PRO A 168 -12.18 -6.58 9.92
N PRO A 169 -11.37 -5.50 10.00
CA PRO A 169 -9.97 -5.55 9.58
C PRO A 169 -9.39 -6.86 10.08
N GLY A 170 -8.92 -7.70 9.15
CA GLY A 170 -8.34 -8.99 9.51
C GLY A 170 -7.27 -8.78 10.57
N PRO A 171 -6.96 -9.79 11.41
CA PRO A 171 -5.92 -9.66 12.42
C PRO A 171 -4.65 -9.10 11.78
N VAL A 172 -4.05 -8.09 12.43
CA VAL A 172 -2.80 -7.47 11.95
C VAL A 172 -1.79 -8.59 11.67
N PRO A 173 -1.23 -8.68 10.45
CA PRO A 173 -0.36 -9.78 10.09
C PRO A 173 0.85 -9.85 11.04
N THR A 174 0.98 -10.96 11.76
CA THR A 174 2.07 -11.17 12.71
C THR A 174 3.15 -12.12 12.21
N GLY A 175 3.03 -12.64 10.99
CA GLY A 175 3.97 -13.60 10.41
C GLY A 175 5.20 -12.93 9.80
N LEU A 176 6.35 -13.61 9.91
CA LEU A 176 7.57 -13.21 9.25
C LEU A 176 7.51 -13.55 7.76
N VAL A 177 7.79 -12.56 6.91
CA VAL A 177 7.93 -12.71 5.45
C VAL A 177 9.25 -12.07 5.03
N GLY A 178 9.96 -12.68 4.08
CA GLY A 178 11.16 -12.09 3.51
C GLY A 178 12.45 -12.81 3.87
N TRP A 179 13.56 -12.11 3.71
CA TRP A 179 14.90 -12.67 3.80
C TRP A 179 15.23 -13.32 5.15
N ALA A 180 14.62 -12.89 6.25
CA ALA A 180 14.82 -13.51 7.56
C ALA A 180 14.16 -14.90 7.69
N THR A 181 13.32 -15.31 6.73
CA THR A 181 12.81 -16.70 6.62
C THR A 181 13.84 -17.66 6.02
N GLN A 182 14.83 -17.13 5.31
CA GLN A 182 15.85 -17.91 4.62
C GLN A 182 16.98 -18.28 5.59
N ASN A 183 17.98 -19.05 5.14
CA ASN A 183 19.15 -19.42 5.94
C ASN A 183 18.79 -20.11 7.28
N GLY A 184 17.80 -21.00 7.25
CA GLY A 184 17.31 -21.70 8.45
C GLY A 184 16.28 -20.91 9.28
N GLY A 185 15.93 -19.69 8.87
CA GLY A 185 14.85 -18.89 9.47
C GLY A 185 15.24 -18.12 10.72
N THR A 186 14.27 -17.39 11.26
CA THR A 186 14.43 -16.54 12.46
C THR A 186 13.33 -16.83 13.46
N THR A 187 13.71 -17.38 14.62
CA THR A 187 12.83 -17.80 15.71
C THR A 187 13.12 -17.08 17.04
N GLY A 188 14.20 -16.30 17.09
CA GLY A 188 14.62 -15.54 18.26
C GLY A 188 14.95 -16.46 19.44
N GLY A 189 14.34 -16.17 20.59
CA GLY A 189 14.42 -17.00 21.80
C GLY A 189 13.63 -18.32 21.72
N GLY A 190 12.84 -18.52 20.66
CA GLY A 190 12.02 -19.73 20.48
C GLY A 190 11.11 -20.01 21.68
N ASN A 191 11.21 -21.23 22.22
CA ASN A 191 10.43 -21.70 23.38
C ASN A 191 11.14 -21.45 24.72
N ALA A 192 12.18 -20.63 24.77
CA ALA A 192 12.85 -20.29 26.02
C ALA A 192 11.87 -19.62 26.99
N SER A 193 12.11 -19.80 28.30
CA SER A 193 11.31 -19.15 29.34
C SER A 193 11.36 -17.63 29.18
N SER A 194 10.22 -16.98 29.38
CA SER A 194 10.12 -15.53 29.28
C SER A 194 10.56 -14.85 30.57
N THR A 195 11.44 -13.85 30.46
CA THR A 195 11.82 -12.97 31.57
C THR A 195 11.30 -11.56 31.29
N THR A 196 10.58 -10.98 32.25
CA THR A 196 10.16 -9.58 32.16
C THR A 196 11.26 -8.68 32.71
N VAL A 197 11.59 -7.62 31.98
CA VAL A 197 12.57 -6.60 32.38
C VAL A 197 11.90 -5.24 32.49
N THR A 198 12.25 -4.50 33.54
CA THR A 198 11.70 -3.16 33.86
C THR A 198 12.79 -2.14 34.22
N SER A 199 14.08 -2.51 34.09
CA SER A 199 15.22 -1.65 34.39
C SER A 199 16.34 -1.85 33.38
N GLU A 200 17.23 -0.86 33.26
CA GLU A 200 18.40 -0.96 32.36
C GLU A 200 19.29 -2.15 32.71
N SER A 201 19.59 -2.37 33.99
CA SER A 201 20.46 -3.47 34.42
C SER A 201 19.88 -4.83 34.02
N ALA A 202 18.59 -5.05 34.26
CA ALA A 202 17.91 -6.30 33.89
C ALA A 202 17.88 -6.48 32.36
N LEU A 203 17.58 -5.42 31.61
CA LEU A 203 17.59 -5.46 30.15
C LEU A 203 18.98 -5.79 29.62
N ARG A 204 20.01 -5.05 30.03
CA ARG A 204 21.41 -5.22 29.60
C ARG A 204 21.90 -6.64 29.86
N SER A 205 21.62 -7.19 31.05
CA SER A 205 21.98 -8.57 31.38
C SER A 205 21.23 -9.59 30.53
N ALA A 206 19.92 -9.40 30.31
CA ALA A 206 19.11 -10.34 29.55
C ALA A 206 19.51 -10.38 28.06
N VAL A 207 19.70 -9.22 27.42
CA VAL A 207 19.98 -9.14 25.98
C VAL A 207 21.39 -9.61 25.62
N SER A 208 22.36 -9.44 26.52
CA SER A 208 23.77 -9.86 26.29
C SER A 208 24.07 -11.30 26.69
N SER A 209 23.14 -11.98 27.38
CA SER A 209 23.33 -13.37 27.80
C SER A 209 23.60 -14.32 26.62
N SER A 210 24.41 -15.35 26.84
CA SER A 210 24.68 -16.39 25.84
C SER A 210 23.51 -17.37 25.68
N SER A 211 22.63 -17.51 26.68
CA SER A 211 21.47 -18.39 26.63
C SER A 211 20.36 -17.83 25.75
N ALA A 212 19.63 -18.69 25.04
CA ALA A 212 18.43 -18.28 24.32
C ALA A 212 17.38 -17.72 25.31
N ALA A 213 16.69 -16.63 24.94
CA ALA A 213 15.77 -15.97 25.86
C ALA A 213 14.62 -15.25 25.15
N VAL A 214 13.43 -15.31 25.75
CA VAL A 214 12.32 -14.41 25.46
C VAL A 214 12.31 -13.32 26.53
N ILE A 215 12.52 -12.07 26.11
CA ILE A 215 12.70 -10.91 26.98
C ILE A 215 11.51 -10.00 26.77
N ARG A 216 10.68 -9.86 27.81
CA ARG A 216 9.50 -8.99 27.79
C ARG A 216 9.84 -7.63 28.39
N VAL A 217 9.89 -6.60 27.56
CA VAL A 217 10.15 -5.22 27.98
C VAL A 217 8.83 -4.62 28.48
N SER A 218 8.77 -4.24 29.75
CA SER A 218 7.57 -3.68 30.36
C SER A 218 7.84 -2.26 30.88
N GLY A 219 6.93 -1.34 30.52
CA GLY A 219 7.08 0.07 30.86
C GLY A 219 8.20 0.77 30.10
N THR A 220 8.69 1.87 30.65
CA THR A 220 9.80 2.64 30.08
C THR A 220 11.11 2.26 30.76
N ILE A 221 12.08 1.82 29.98
CA ILE A 221 13.46 1.60 30.42
C ILE A 221 14.31 2.73 29.85
N SER A 222 14.76 3.62 30.73
CA SER A 222 15.80 4.61 30.41
C SER A 222 17.16 3.96 30.53
N CYS A 223 18.02 4.17 29.55
CA CYS A 223 19.32 3.53 29.41
C CYS A 223 20.28 4.43 28.63
N SER A 224 21.54 4.02 28.50
CA SER A 224 22.53 4.74 27.69
C SER A 224 23.44 3.84 26.86
N GLY A 225 23.91 4.40 25.75
CA GLY A 225 24.86 3.76 24.84
C GLY A 225 24.21 2.70 23.95
N MET A 226 25.05 1.80 23.42
CA MET A 226 24.59 0.67 22.61
C MET A 226 24.65 -0.61 23.41
N LEU A 227 23.50 -1.23 23.67
CA LEU A 227 23.42 -2.50 24.40
C LEU A 227 23.77 -3.66 23.46
N SER A 228 24.75 -4.46 23.84
CA SER A 228 25.15 -5.65 23.07
C SER A 228 24.07 -6.72 23.14
N VAL A 229 23.55 -7.13 21.98
CA VAL A 229 22.52 -8.17 21.86
C VAL A 229 23.17 -9.45 21.34
N GLY A 230 23.11 -10.50 22.16
CA GLY A 230 23.58 -11.83 21.81
C GLY A 230 22.63 -12.58 20.87
N SER A 231 23.04 -13.78 20.46
CA SER A 231 22.23 -14.64 19.59
C SER A 231 21.01 -15.24 20.29
N ASN A 232 20.00 -15.67 19.52
CA ASN A 232 18.80 -16.37 19.99
C ASN A 232 17.98 -15.57 21.01
N LYS A 233 17.61 -14.34 20.63
CA LYS A 233 16.86 -13.42 21.49
C LYS A 233 15.53 -13.05 20.84
N SER A 234 14.45 -13.08 21.62
CA SER A 234 13.22 -12.40 21.28
C SER A 234 13.02 -11.26 22.28
N ILE A 235 13.20 -10.01 21.85
CA ILE A 235 13.02 -8.82 22.67
C ILE A 235 11.67 -8.21 22.29
N LEU A 236 10.69 -8.37 23.18
CA LEU A 236 9.27 -8.14 22.90
C LEU A 236 8.74 -7.07 23.86
N GLY A 237 8.20 -5.98 23.34
CA GLY A 237 7.51 -5.00 24.18
C GLY A 237 6.13 -5.49 24.61
N VAL A 238 5.80 -5.31 25.89
CA VAL A 238 4.49 -5.64 26.47
C VAL A 238 3.50 -4.49 26.26
N GLY A 239 2.32 -4.81 25.73
CA GLY A 239 1.27 -3.83 25.47
C GLY A 239 1.67 -2.77 24.45
N SER A 240 1.15 -1.55 24.59
CA SER A 240 1.41 -0.44 23.66
C SER A 240 2.44 0.57 24.16
N SER A 241 2.85 0.48 25.43
CA SER A 241 3.68 1.49 26.09
C SER A 241 5.12 1.08 26.37
N ALA A 242 5.51 -0.16 26.05
CA ALA A 242 6.89 -0.62 26.20
C ALA A 242 7.85 0.30 25.46
N THR A 243 8.80 0.88 26.19
CA THR A 243 9.68 1.94 25.68
C THR A 243 11.13 1.67 26.08
N ILE A 244 12.04 1.81 25.12
CA ILE A 244 13.48 1.93 25.34
C ILE A 244 13.86 3.39 25.02
N SER A 245 14.44 4.10 25.99
CA SER A 245 14.79 5.52 25.84
C SER A 245 16.24 5.79 26.20
N GLY A 246 16.96 6.52 25.34
CA GLY A 246 18.35 6.94 25.62
C GLY A 246 19.44 5.99 25.13
N CYS A 247 19.07 4.77 24.69
CA CYS A 247 20.00 3.77 24.20
C CYS A 247 19.47 3.07 22.94
N GLY A 248 20.36 2.34 22.27
CA GLY A 248 20.03 1.45 21.16
C GLY A 248 20.53 0.03 21.36
N PHE A 249 20.22 -0.85 20.41
CA PHE A 249 20.64 -2.24 20.38
C PHE A 249 21.71 -2.48 19.32
N ASN A 250 22.81 -3.13 19.69
CA ASN A 250 23.89 -3.50 18.79
C ASN A 250 23.95 -5.02 18.65
N ILE A 251 23.48 -5.53 17.52
CA ILE A 251 23.59 -6.93 17.11
C ILE A 251 24.87 -7.04 16.30
N ASN A 252 25.96 -7.43 16.96
CA ASN A 252 27.30 -7.51 16.38
C ASN A 252 27.71 -8.99 16.27
N GLY A 253 27.78 -9.53 15.06
CA GLY A 253 28.10 -10.94 14.78
C GLY A 253 27.11 -11.97 15.33
N SER A 254 26.01 -11.51 15.93
CA SER A 254 24.97 -12.36 16.49
C SER A 254 23.95 -12.79 15.44
N ARG A 255 23.28 -13.90 15.70
CA ARG A 255 22.25 -14.45 14.81
C ARG A 255 20.96 -14.80 15.52
N ASN A 256 19.89 -14.92 14.74
CA ASN A 256 18.57 -15.37 15.22
C ASN A 256 18.01 -14.44 16.30
N VAL A 257 17.71 -13.19 15.92
CA VAL A 257 17.23 -12.14 16.84
C VAL A 257 15.92 -11.56 16.34
N ILE A 258 14.94 -11.43 17.24
CA ILE A 258 13.66 -10.75 17.02
C ILE A 258 13.60 -9.53 17.93
N ILE A 259 13.34 -8.34 17.38
CA ILE A 259 13.07 -7.12 18.12
C ILE A 259 11.70 -6.62 17.71
N ARG A 260 10.75 -6.60 18.65
CA ARG A 260 9.34 -6.47 18.29
C ARG A 260 8.51 -5.67 19.28
N ASN A 261 7.62 -4.82 18.77
CA ASN A 261 6.62 -4.08 19.56
C ASN A 261 7.21 -3.12 20.60
N ILE A 262 8.30 -2.43 20.27
CA ILE A 262 8.99 -1.49 21.18
C ILE A 262 8.95 -0.07 20.62
N ASN A 263 8.65 0.90 21.50
CA ASN A 263 8.90 2.31 21.24
C ASN A 263 10.37 2.63 21.55
N PHE A 264 11.17 2.93 20.54
CA PHE A 264 12.52 3.48 20.69
C PHE A 264 12.46 5.01 20.66
N ARG A 265 13.11 5.65 21.64
CA ARG A 265 13.17 7.11 21.77
C ARG A 265 14.56 7.60 22.13
N ASN A 266 14.95 8.77 21.62
CA ASN A 266 16.08 9.55 22.14
C ASN A 266 17.41 8.78 22.20
N TRP A 267 17.65 7.84 21.28
CA TRP A 267 18.92 7.11 21.24
C TRP A 267 20.04 8.03 20.75
N ASN A 268 21.25 7.79 21.25
CA ASN A 268 22.42 8.65 21.04
C ASN A 268 23.31 8.23 19.85
N ASP A 269 23.08 7.04 19.28
CA ASP A 269 23.76 6.51 18.10
C ASP A 269 22.69 6.02 17.10
N ASP A 270 22.53 4.70 16.92
CA ASP A 270 21.41 4.07 16.19
C ASP A 270 20.38 3.47 17.17
N ALA A 271 19.09 3.38 16.81
CA ALA A 271 18.13 2.66 17.67
C ALA A 271 18.40 1.15 17.61
N ILE A 272 18.63 0.63 16.41
CA ILE A 272 19.03 -0.75 16.15
C ILE A 272 20.15 -0.74 15.12
N ASN A 273 21.30 -1.28 15.50
CA ASN A 273 22.45 -1.49 14.65
C ASN A 273 22.71 -2.98 14.47
N VAL A 274 22.77 -3.45 13.22
CA VAL A 274 23.06 -4.83 12.83
C VAL A 274 24.35 -4.85 12.02
N GLN A 275 25.39 -5.47 12.55
CA GLN A 275 26.72 -5.38 11.94
C GLN A 275 27.59 -6.62 12.16
N GLU A 276 28.75 -6.60 11.48
CA GLU A 276 29.82 -7.59 11.57
C GLU A 276 29.29 -9.01 11.33
N SER A 277 28.69 -9.21 10.15
CA SER A 277 28.17 -10.50 9.69
C SER A 277 27.04 -11.08 10.55
N ALA A 278 26.29 -10.23 11.26
CA ALA A 278 25.07 -10.64 11.94
C ALA A 278 24.03 -11.16 10.94
N THR A 279 23.29 -12.23 11.31
CA THR A 279 22.35 -12.89 10.38
C THR A 279 21.01 -13.26 11.00
N ASN A 280 19.97 -13.42 10.17
CA ASN A 280 18.66 -13.89 10.62
C ASN A 280 18.09 -12.99 11.73
N VAL A 281 17.82 -11.74 11.37
CA VAL A 281 17.25 -10.73 12.27
C VAL A 281 15.90 -10.26 11.76
N TRP A 282 14.94 -10.12 12.68
CA TRP A 282 13.62 -9.59 12.39
C TRP A 282 13.30 -8.40 13.29
N VAL A 283 13.09 -7.24 12.66
CA VAL A 283 12.72 -5.97 13.31
C VAL A 283 11.27 -5.66 12.94
N ASP A 284 10.34 -5.83 13.88
CA ASP A 284 8.91 -5.86 13.58
C ASP A 284 8.03 -5.00 14.50
N HIS A 285 7.06 -4.26 13.97
CA HIS A 285 6.09 -3.51 14.79
C HIS A 285 6.71 -2.55 15.82
N ASN A 286 7.89 -2.00 15.54
CA ASN A 286 8.54 -1.02 16.41
C ASN A 286 8.16 0.41 16.00
N SER A 287 8.31 1.34 16.92
CA SER A 287 8.15 2.77 16.66
C SER A 287 9.44 3.51 17.00
N PHE A 288 9.94 4.31 16.06
CA PHE A 288 11.22 5.01 16.15
C PHE A 288 10.99 6.51 16.06
N THR A 289 11.43 7.27 17.07
CA THR A 289 11.24 8.72 17.10
C THR A 289 12.33 9.45 17.88
N ASN A 290 12.64 10.68 17.48
CA ASN A 290 13.55 11.61 18.18
C ASN A 290 14.95 11.05 18.46
N GLY A 291 15.50 10.22 17.57
CA GLY A 291 16.87 9.72 17.67
C GLY A 291 17.95 10.66 17.12
N TYR A 292 19.22 10.38 17.42
CA TYR A 292 20.38 11.13 16.94
C TYR A 292 20.91 10.69 15.55
N ASP A 293 21.21 9.40 15.36
CA ASP A 293 21.66 8.87 14.05
C ASP A 293 20.58 8.02 13.35
N GLY A 294 20.84 6.76 13.02
CA GLY A 294 19.90 5.91 12.29
C GLY A 294 18.79 5.32 13.16
N ALA A 295 17.60 5.10 12.62
CA ALA A 295 16.62 4.23 13.28
C ALA A 295 17.05 2.76 13.17
N VAL A 296 17.26 2.25 11.96
CA VAL A 296 17.72 0.86 11.73
C VAL A 296 18.87 0.84 10.73
N ASP A 297 20.06 0.56 11.21
CA ASP A 297 21.28 0.49 10.41
C ASP A 297 21.73 -0.96 10.25
N ILE A 298 21.97 -1.38 9.02
CA ILE A 298 22.40 -2.74 8.66
C ILE A 298 23.65 -2.65 7.79
N LYS A 299 24.77 -3.18 8.26
CA LYS A 299 26.07 -2.95 7.62
C LYS A 299 27.03 -4.13 7.81
N ARG A 300 28.20 -4.04 7.17
CA ARG A 300 29.37 -4.86 7.46
C ARG A 300 29.10 -6.36 7.31
N GLY A 301 28.67 -6.77 6.13
CA GLY A 301 28.42 -8.18 5.80
C GLY A 301 27.21 -8.82 6.48
N SER A 302 26.39 -8.05 7.21
CA SER A 302 25.15 -8.57 7.80
C SER A 302 24.17 -9.05 6.73
N ASP A 303 23.31 -10.02 7.07
CA ASP A 303 22.56 -10.73 6.03
C ASP A 303 21.27 -11.41 6.52
N TYR A 304 20.36 -11.73 5.59
CA TYR A 304 19.09 -12.41 5.89
C TYR A 304 18.23 -11.68 6.92
N ILE A 305 17.86 -10.43 6.63
CA ILE A 305 17.17 -9.55 7.58
C ILE A 305 15.80 -9.14 7.04
N THR A 306 14.84 -8.98 7.93
CA THR A 306 13.52 -8.42 7.61
C THR A 306 13.19 -7.29 8.57
N VAL A 307 12.79 -6.16 8.00
CA VAL A 307 12.33 -4.96 8.70
C VAL A 307 10.89 -4.73 8.27
N SER A 308 9.93 -5.00 9.15
CA SER A 308 8.51 -5.00 8.80
C SER A 308 7.61 -4.28 9.78
N TRP A 309 6.54 -3.66 9.27
CA TRP A 309 5.50 -3.07 10.12
C TRP A 309 6.00 -2.03 11.14
N ASN A 310 7.17 -1.42 10.91
CA ASN A 310 7.69 -0.40 11.81
C ASN A 310 7.17 0.99 11.42
N ARG A 311 7.14 1.92 12.36
CA ARG A 311 6.88 3.34 12.09
C ARG A 311 8.09 4.18 12.46
N VAL A 312 8.53 5.06 11.56
CA VAL A 312 9.57 6.06 11.81
C VAL A 312 8.95 7.45 11.64
N PHE A 313 9.04 8.30 12.66
CA PHE A 313 8.39 9.63 12.68
C PHE A 313 9.13 10.60 13.59
N ASN A 314 9.05 11.90 13.30
CA ASN A 314 9.83 12.94 13.99
C ASN A 314 11.33 12.57 14.08
N HIS A 315 11.90 12.17 12.96
CA HIS A 315 13.27 11.70 12.89
C HIS A 315 13.84 11.93 11.49
N ASP A 316 15.13 12.23 11.37
CA ASP A 316 15.75 12.49 10.08
C ASP A 316 16.19 11.19 9.39
N LYS A 317 17.20 10.51 9.94
CA LYS A 317 17.89 9.40 9.26
C LYS A 317 17.25 8.05 9.58
N SER A 318 16.41 7.54 8.69
CA SER A 318 15.65 6.30 8.94
C SER A 318 16.50 5.03 8.87
N MET A 319 16.80 4.51 7.68
CA MET A 319 17.35 3.16 7.49
C MET A 319 18.51 3.13 6.49
N LEU A 320 19.72 2.88 6.99
CA LEU A 320 20.90 2.69 6.16
C LEU A 320 21.19 1.20 5.93
N LEU A 321 21.42 0.81 4.67
CA LEU A 321 21.87 -0.53 4.30
C LEU A 321 23.22 -0.45 3.58
N GLY A 322 24.28 -0.79 4.29
CA GLY A 322 25.66 -0.61 3.86
C GLY A 322 26.16 0.81 4.13
N HIS A 323 27.17 0.93 5.01
CA HIS A 323 27.55 2.21 5.61
C HIS A 323 28.50 3.07 4.78
N SER A 324 29.34 2.45 3.95
CA SER A 324 30.47 3.12 3.30
C SER A 324 30.63 2.68 1.85
N ASP A 325 30.90 3.63 0.96
CA ASP A 325 31.18 3.38 -0.47
C ASP A 325 32.46 2.54 -0.68
N ASN A 326 33.33 2.47 0.32
CA ASN A 326 34.61 1.76 0.28
C ASN A 326 34.56 0.37 0.93
N ASN A 327 33.39 -0.12 1.36
CA ASN A 327 33.26 -1.39 2.08
C ASN A 327 32.84 -2.57 1.18
N SER A 328 33.07 -2.47 -0.12
CA SER A 328 32.56 -3.45 -1.08
C SER A 328 33.09 -4.88 -0.86
N SER A 329 34.33 -5.03 -0.35
CA SER A 329 34.93 -6.34 -0.10
C SER A 329 34.21 -7.16 0.96
N GLN A 330 33.59 -6.48 1.94
CA GLN A 330 32.81 -7.13 3.00
C GLN A 330 31.32 -7.20 2.66
N ASP A 331 30.77 -6.20 1.94
CA ASP A 331 29.32 -6.09 1.76
C ASP A 331 28.79 -6.78 0.48
N ARG A 332 29.62 -6.97 -0.55
CA ARG A 332 29.18 -7.66 -1.78
C ARG A 332 28.91 -9.14 -1.51
N GLY A 333 27.76 -9.61 -1.97
CA GLY A 333 27.28 -10.98 -1.71
C GLY A 333 26.48 -11.13 -0.41
N HIS A 334 26.36 -10.06 0.37
CA HIS A 334 25.61 -9.98 1.61
C HIS A 334 24.47 -8.95 1.53
N LEU A 335 24.02 -8.44 2.67
CA LEU A 335 23.02 -7.36 2.78
C LEU A 335 21.68 -7.71 2.09
N ARG A 336 21.26 -8.99 2.14
CA ARG A 336 19.94 -9.41 1.67
C ARG A 336 18.90 -9.06 2.72
N VAL A 337 18.20 -7.95 2.47
CA VAL A 337 17.23 -7.38 3.42
C VAL A 337 15.88 -7.17 2.75
N THR A 338 14.82 -7.45 3.50
CA THR A 338 13.43 -7.17 3.12
C THR A 338 12.89 -6.04 3.96
N TYR A 339 12.31 -5.03 3.32
CA TYR A 339 11.58 -3.95 3.96
C TYR A 339 10.13 -4.02 3.52
N HIS A 340 9.20 -4.29 4.43
CA HIS A 340 7.79 -4.30 4.05
C HIS A 340 6.81 -3.76 5.07
N HIS A 341 5.75 -3.12 4.60
CA HIS A 341 4.68 -2.59 5.45
C HIS A 341 5.18 -1.61 6.52
N ASN A 342 6.35 -1.00 6.34
CA ASN A 342 6.83 0.08 7.21
C ASN A 342 6.15 1.39 6.84
N TRP A 343 5.96 2.25 7.84
CA TRP A 343 5.48 3.61 7.70
C TRP A 343 6.62 4.60 7.94
N PHE A 344 7.04 5.28 6.87
CA PHE A 344 7.97 6.41 6.92
C PHE A 344 7.16 7.70 6.94
N ASP A 345 6.95 8.23 8.15
CA ASP A 345 5.93 9.23 8.46
C ASP A 345 6.56 10.59 8.71
N GLY A 346 6.84 11.31 7.63
CA GLY A 346 7.49 12.61 7.68
C GLY A 346 8.96 12.57 8.10
N SER A 347 9.60 11.39 8.09
CA SER A 347 11.02 11.27 8.36
C SER A 347 11.87 11.78 7.19
N GLY A 348 13.04 12.36 7.48
CA GLY A 348 13.83 13.09 6.47
C GLY A 348 14.35 12.19 5.34
N SER A 349 15.26 11.28 5.65
CA SER A 349 16.07 10.56 4.66
C SER A 349 16.28 9.07 4.97
N ARG A 350 16.79 8.33 3.97
CA ARG A 350 17.24 6.92 4.02
C ARG A 350 16.10 5.90 4.16
N HIS A 351 15.26 5.70 3.14
CA HIS A 351 14.07 4.84 3.25
C HIS A 351 13.98 3.61 2.29
N PRO A 352 14.92 2.65 2.28
CA PRO A 352 16.28 2.72 2.78
C PRO A 352 17.24 3.37 1.76
N ARG A 353 18.41 3.78 2.23
CA ARG A 353 19.57 4.01 1.34
C ARG A 353 20.42 2.75 1.29
N VAL A 354 20.56 2.16 0.10
CA VAL A 354 21.15 0.84 -0.11
C VAL A 354 22.47 0.93 -0.85
N ARG A 355 23.48 0.21 -0.35
CA ARG A 355 24.77 -0.06 -0.99
C ARG A 355 25.00 -1.56 -1.10
N PHE A 356 25.56 -1.99 -2.23
CA PHE A 356 26.05 -3.35 -2.54
C PHE A 356 25.05 -4.51 -2.49
N GLY A 357 24.06 -4.49 -1.59
CA GLY A 357 23.07 -5.55 -1.43
C GLY A 357 22.32 -5.81 -2.72
N ASN A 358 22.32 -7.07 -3.18
CA ASN A 358 21.61 -7.50 -4.37
C ASN A 358 21.22 -8.99 -4.27
N PRO A 359 19.92 -9.34 -4.22
CA PRO A 359 18.79 -8.44 -4.30
C PRO A 359 18.27 -7.98 -2.92
N VAL A 360 17.91 -6.70 -2.82
CA VAL A 360 17.14 -6.11 -1.72
C VAL A 360 15.69 -5.97 -2.16
N HIS A 361 14.76 -6.27 -1.27
CA HIS A 361 13.33 -6.23 -1.57
C HIS A 361 12.62 -5.20 -0.72
N VAL A 362 11.97 -4.23 -1.35
CA VAL A 362 11.24 -3.15 -0.70
C VAL A 362 9.81 -3.17 -1.22
N PHE A 363 8.86 -3.67 -0.43
CA PHE A 363 7.48 -3.79 -0.88
C PHE A 363 6.44 -3.32 0.12
N ASN A 364 5.34 -2.76 -0.37
CA ASN A 364 4.19 -2.34 0.43
C ASN A 364 4.51 -1.44 1.62
N ASN A 365 5.55 -0.63 1.55
CA ASN A 365 5.81 0.41 2.54
C ASN A 365 5.02 1.68 2.18
N TYR A 366 4.66 2.46 3.20
CA TYR A 366 4.02 3.76 3.04
C TYR A 366 5.02 4.87 3.38
N TYR A 367 5.24 5.75 2.41
CA TYR A 367 6.11 6.91 2.48
C TYR A 367 5.25 8.17 2.43
N TYR A 368 5.42 9.05 3.40
CA TYR A 368 4.64 10.27 3.53
C TYR A 368 5.55 11.44 3.88
N ASN A 369 5.56 12.49 3.05
CA ASN A 369 6.25 13.75 3.32
C ASN A 369 7.75 13.57 3.63
N ASN A 370 8.46 12.82 2.79
CA ASN A 370 9.88 12.51 2.92
C ASN A 370 10.71 13.18 1.81
N ASP A 371 11.97 13.50 2.07
CA ASP A 371 12.88 14.06 1.05
C ASP A 371 13.10 13.05 -0.10
N TYR A 372 13.34 11.79 0.25
CA TYR A 372 13.39 10.70 -0.73
C TYR A 372 12.95 9.37 -0.14
N GLY A 373 12.47 8.48 -1.00
CA GLY A 373 12.12 7.11 -0.65
C GLY A 373 13.34 6.18 -0.70
N VAL A 374 13.38 5.33 -1.72
CA VAL A 374 14.41 4.28 -1.85
C VAL A 374 15.58 4.77 -2.70
N ALA A 375 16.81 4.71 -2.17
CA ALA A 375 18.01 4.99 -2.97
C ALA A 375 18.84 3.72 -3.19
N SER A 376 19.06 3.34 -4.46
CA SER A 376 19.93 2.23 -4.84
C SER A 376 21.29 2.76 -5.32
N THR A 377 22.36 2.44 -4.60
CA THR A 377 23.69 3.01 -4.81
C THR A 377 24.78 1.92 -4.81
N MET A 378 25.97 2.26 -5.30
CA MET A 378 27.18 1.42 -5.22
C MET A 378 26.99 -0.01 -5.75
N GLY A 379 26.28 -0.16 -6.87
CA GLY A 379 26.03 -1.47 -7.48
C GLY A 379 25.06 -2.37 -6.70
N ALA A 380 24.27 -1.83 -5.76
CA ALA A 380 23.13 -2.52 -5.18
C ALA A 380 22.09 -2.89 -6.25
N GLY A 381 21.22 -3.85 -5.95
CA GLY A 381 20.05 -4.17 -6.77
C GLY A 381 18.80 -4.23 -5.92
N VAL A 382 17.87 -3.30 -6.14
CA VAL A 382 16.67 -3.14 -5.30
C VAL A 382 15.39 -3.29 -6.11
N LEU A 383 14.56 -4.27 -5.74
CA LEU A 383 13.19 -4.38 -6.24
C LEU A 383 12.27 -3.53 -5.35
N VAL A 384 11.66 -2.51 -5.94
CA VAL A 384 10.72 -1.59 -5.27
C VAL A 384 9.33 -1.84 -5.82
N GLU A 385 8.48 -2.56 -5.10
CA GLU A 385 7.18 -2.97 -5.63
C GLU A 385 5.98 -2.83 -4.69
N GLY A 386 4.85 -2.39 -5.23
CA GLY A 386 3.62 -2.27 -4.44
C GLY A 386 3.65 -1.18 -3.35
N ASN A 387 4.64 -0.29 -3.31
CA ASN A 387 4.76 0.74 -2.28
C ASN A 387 3.82 1.93 -2.56
N TYR A 388 3.49 2.69 -1.52
CA TYR A 388 2.70 3.93 -1.62
C TYR A 388 3.58 5.12 -1.24
N PHE A 389 3.80 6.04 -2.17
CA PHE A 389 4.56 7.28 -1.97
C PHE A 389 3.65 8.49 -2.07
N GLU A 390 3.57 9.27 -1.00
CA GLU A 390 2.73 10.46 -0.90
C GLU A 390 3.55 11.68 -0.48
N SER A 391 3.56 12.73 -1.30
CA SER A 391 4.35 13.94 -1.03
C SER A 391 5.82 13.62 -0.79
N VAL A 392 6.39 12.75 -1.63
CA VAL A 392 7.82 12.40 -1.56
C VAL A 392 8.53 13.06 -2.73
N ASP A 393 9.53 13.88 -2.46
CA ASP A 393 10.19 14.66 -3.51
C ASP A 393 10.90 13.73 -4.51
N ASP A 394 11.67 12.76 -4.01
CA ASP A 394 12.32 11.74 -4.85
C ASP A 394 11.92 10.31 -4.42
N PRO A 395 10.83 9.72 -4.97
CA PRO A 395 10.34 8.42 -4.50
C PRO A 395 11.36 7.29 -4.63
N THR A 396 12.13 7.29 -5.72
CA THR A 396 13.23 6.35 -5.92
C THR A 396 14.40 7.01 -6.64
N LEU A 397 15.61 6.65 -6.23
CA LEU A 397 16.86 7.20 -6.74
C LEU A 397 17.84 6.09 -7.16
N VAL A 398 18.56 6.32 -8.24
CA VAL A 398 19.66 5.48 -8.73
C VAL A 398 20.97 6.26 -8.60
N GLY A 399 21.73 5.96 -7.55
CA GLY A 399 22.78 6.83 -7.04
C GLY A 399 22.21 7.82 -6.02
N TYR A 400 23.10 8.43 -5.22
CA TYR A 400 22.72 9.49 -4.28
C TYR A 400 23.97 10.24 -3.80
N ALA A 401 23.94 11.57 -3.87
CA ALA A 401 25.09 12.42 -3.56
C ALA A 401 26.36 11.92 -4.30
N ALA A 402 27.46 11.71 -3.59
CA ALA A 402 28.71 11.18 -4.17
C ALA A 402 28.69 9.66 -4.42
N SER A 403 27.69 8.93 -3.92
CA SER A 403 27.60 7.48 -4.11
C SER A 403 27.11 7.18 -5.51
N GLY A 404 27.93 6.44 -6.27
CA GLY A 404 27.61 6.00 -7.63
C GLY A 404 26.34 5.13 -7.71
N PRO A 405 25.87 4.86 -8.94
CA PRO A 405 24.58 4.21 -9.15
C PRO A 405 24.55 2.73 -8.72
N GLY A 406 23.37 2.26 -8.32
CA GLY A 406 23.00 0.85 -8.30
C GLY A 406 22.05 0.50 -9.46
N THR A 407 21.31 -0.60 -9.32
CA THR A 407 20.15 -0.95 -10.13
C THR A 407 18.89 -0.93 -9.28
N LEU A 408 17.77 -0.56 -9.90
CA LEU A 408 16.48 -0.45 -9.24
C LEU A 408 15.39 -0.77 -10.25
N VAL A 409 14.54 -1.74 -9.91
CA VAL A 409 13.36 -2.11 -10.69
C VAL A 409 12.11 -1.72 -9.89
N GLN A 410 11.21 -0.98 -10.53
CA GLN A 410 9.91 -0.64 -9.98
C GLN A 410 8.80 -1.53 -10.52
N ARG A 411 7.84 -1.90 -9.68
CA ARG A 411 6.60 -2.58 -10.11
C ARG A 411 5.40 -2.12 -9.29
N ASN A 412 4.30 -1.74 -9.94
CA ASN A 412 3.02 -1.49 -9.27
C ASN A 412 3.09 -0.54 -8.05
N ASN A 413 3.99 0.45 -8.03
CA ASN A 413 4.02 1.45 -6.97
C ASN A 413 2.90 2.49 -7.20
N HIS A 414 2.41 3.09 -6.12
CA HIS A 414 1.40 4.13 -6.12
C HIS A 414 2.03 5.47 -5.71
N PHE A 415 1.86 6.51 -6.53
CA PHE A 415 2.45 7.83 -6.31
C PHE A 415 1.36 8.90 -6.23
N VAL A 416 1.40 9.73 -5.19
CA VAL A 416 0.45 10.82 -4.96
C VAL A 416 1.23 12.07 -4.60
N ASN A 417 1.13 13.12 -5.41
CA ASN A 417 1.84 14.39 -5.17
C ASN A 417 3.35 14.23 -4.94
N SER A 418 3.95 13.24 -5.57
CA SER A 418 5.37 12.90 -5.41
C SER A 418 6.13 13.19 -6.70
N GLY A 419 7.45 13.34 -6.62
CA GLY A 419 8.29 13.54 -7.81
C GLY A 419 8.43 12.29 -8.67
N SER A 420 9.25 12.42 -9.71
CA SER A 420 9.43 11.37 -10.73
C SER A 420 10.35 10.26 -10.21
N PRO A 421 9.90 9.00 -10.18
CA PRO A 421 10.70 7.92 -9.63
C PRO A 421 11.76 7.44 -10.64
N GLN A 422 13.00 7.21 -10.20
CA GLN A 422 14.07 6.67 -11.04
C GLN A 422 14.11 5.13 -11.05
N SER A 423 14.48 4.53 -12.16
CA SER A 423 14.74 3.08 -12.31
C SER A 423 15.93 2.86 -13.24
N SER A 424 16.66 1.76 -13.06
CA SER A 424 17.77 1.39 -13.94
C SER A 424 18.16 -0.08 -13.82
N GLY A 425 18.52 -0.69 -14.95
CA GLY A 425 19.08 -2.03 -15.01
C GLY A 425 18.11 -3.13 -14.60
N SER A 426 18.65 -4.20 -14.02
CA SER A 426 17.92 -5.36 -13.53
C SER A 426 18.31 -5.70 -12.10
N VAL A 427 17.46 -6.46 -11.42
CA VAL A 427 17.67 -6.90 -10.03
C VAL A 427 17.59 -8.41 -10.00
N ALA A 428 18.43 -9.06 -9.17
CA ALA A 428 18.38 -10.49 -9.01
C ALA A 428 17.01 -10.96 -8.45
N SER A 429 16.64 -12.21 -8.70
CA SER A 429 15.34 -12.76 -8.31
C SER A 429 15.17 -12.82 -6.80
N ILE A 430 13.96 -12.49 -6.31
CA ILE A 430 13.55 -12.73 -4.93
C ILE A 430 13.15 -14.20 -4.76
N PRO A 431 13.82 -14.99 -3.89
CA PRO A 431 13.64 -16.45 -3.87
C PRO A 431 12.51 -16.96 -2.97
N TYR A 432 11.95 -16.11 -2.11
CA TYR A 432 10.91 -16.50 -1.16
C TYR A 432 9.51 -16.11 -1.67
N SER A 433 8.49 -16.80 -1.17
CA SER A 433 7.09 -16.47 -1.46
C SER A 433 6.62 -15.29 -0.61
N TYR A 434 5.76 -14.45 -1.19
CA TYR A 434 5.12 -13.31 -0.54
C TYR A 434 3.83 -12.96 -1.28
N SER A 435 3.03 -12.08 -0.69
CA SER A 435 1.83 -11.54 -1.32
C SER A 435 1.82 -10.03 -1.18
N LEU A 436 1.37 -9.34 -2.23
CA LEU A 436 1.26 -7.90 -2.25
C LEU A 436 -0.17 -7.48 -1.91
N THR A 437 -0.33 -6.73 -0.81
CA THR A 437 -1.40 -5.72 -0.69
C THR A 437 -1.39 -4.83 -1.93
N SER A 438 -2.56 -4.51 -2.46
CA SER A 438 -2.67 -3.54 -3.55
C SER A 438 -2.03 -2.21 -3.13
N ALA A 439 -1.19 -1.63 -4.00
CA ALA A 439 -0.42 -0.44 -3.67
C ALA A 439 -1.29 0.73 -3.21
N SER A 440 -2.49 0.90 -3.77
CA SER A 440 -3.45 1.92 -3.36
C SER A 440 -4.03 1.73 -1.95
N GLN A 441 -4.03 0.50 -1.42
CA GLN A 441 -4.51 0.16 -0.08
C GLN A 441 -3.40 0.21 0.97
N VAL A 442 -2.13 0.27 0.55
CA VAL A 442 -0.97 0.22 1.45
C VAL A 442 -1.04 1.32 2.50
N LYS A 443 -1.41 2.56 2.15
CA LYS A 443 -1.61 3.64 3.13
C LYS A 443 -2.53 3.23 4.28
N SER A 444 -3.73 2.72 3.97
CA SER A 444 -4.70 2.30 5.00
C SER A 444 -4.21 1.09 5.80
N VAL A 445 -3.66 0.09 5.13
CA VAL A 445 -3.15 -1.12 5.79
C VAL A 445 -1.99 -0.80 6.73
N VAL A 446 -1.02 -0.03 6.26
CA VAL A 446 0.19 0.33 7.00
C VAL A 446 -0.13 1.28 8.16
N THR A 447 -0.96 2.30 7.97
CA THR A 447 -1.34 3.20 9.08
C THR A 447 -2.13 2.49 10.18
N ASN A 448 -2.89 1.45 9.83
CA ASN A 448 -3.59 0.62 10.81
C ASN A 448 -2.67 -0.36 11.55
N GLY A 449 -1.71 -0.98 10.86
CA GLY A 449 -0.91 -2.07 11.41
C GLY A 449 0.49 -1.69 11.88
N ALA A 450 1.13 -0.65 11.35
CA ALA A 450 2.52 -0.35 11.65
C ALA A 450 2.70 0.35 13.01
N GLY A 451 3.83 0.05 13.65
CA GLY A 451 4.23 0.61 14.93
C GLY A 451 3.84 -0.25 16.13
N THR A 452 4.17 0.26 17.31
CA THR A 452 3.96 -0.41 18.59
C THR A 452 2.49 -0.39 19.02
N GLY A 453 2.05 -1.41 19.74
CA GLY A 453 0.69 -1.54 20.27
C GLY A 453 -0.34 -2.07 19.26
N LYS A 454 0.12 -2.55 18.09
CA LYS A 454 -0.74 -3.06 17.02
C LYS A 454 -0.91 -4.58 17.04
N ILE A 455 -0.07 -5.26 17.82
CA ILE A 455 -0.08 -6.70 18.01
C ILE A 455 -0.22 -7.03 19.48
N GLY A 456 -0.91 -8.14 19.80
CA GLY A 456 -1.09 -8.57 21.19
C GLY A 456 0.17 -9.24 21.72
N LEU A 457 0.93 -8.52 22.56
CA LEU A 457 2.16 -9.00 23.21
C LEU A 457 2.28 -8.57 24.67
#